data_AF-A0A7M3VGF5-F1
#
_entry.id   AF-A0A7M3VGF5-F1
#
_cell.length_a   1.000
_cell.length_b   1.000
_cell.length_c   1.000
_cell.angle_alpha   90.00
_cell.angle_beta   90.00
_cell.angle_gamma   90.00
#
_symmetry.space_group_name_H-M   'P 1'
#
loop_
_entity.id
_entity.type
_entity.pdbx_description
1 polymer ?
#
loop_
_entity_poly.entity_id
_entity_poly.type
_entity_poly.pdbx_seq_one_letter_code
_entity_poly.pdbx_strand_id
1 'polypeptide(L)'
;MAGKKPELKTKKFYYRRARWDSQGKATIQKLLEDAHKELDTVGKRTFEVGSGAEIRGANFKNDNGLFLQIASYVPGEATSTIDKDKAAKISNVTAQNAPAGKDYLDGDVFVYVNGNHVILCPSGAREKVVETYIWHVLRACDSKEIAKTFELDKVAKASKLKMIRDEGVKEVDIDASLYEASLIHLDKTKPKVSGIKRLVADQLTAIFGNDKELKDIKEGGLKFQAQHY
;
A
#
# COMPACT_ATOMS: atom_id res chain seq x y z
N MET A 1 4.36 20.37 31.28
CA MET A 1 3.20 20.51 30.39
C MET A 1 2.82 19.12 29.90
N ALA A 2 1.62 18.64 30.23
CA ALA A 2 1.15 17.34 29.76
C ALA A 2 0.97 17.40 28.24
N GLY A 3 1.63 16.51 27.50
CA GLY A 3 1.50 16.42 26.05
C GLY A 3 0.04 16.18 25.69
N LYS A 4 -0.53 17.06 24.87
CA LYS A 4 -1.85 16.89 24.29
C LYS A 4 -1.86 15.53 23.56
N LYS A 5 -2.80 14.63 23.90
CA LYS A 5 -2.96 13.38 23.16
C LYS A 5 -3.15 13.74 21.67
N PRO A 6 -2.39 13.14 20.74
CA PRO A 6 -2.54 13.44 19.33
C PRO A 6 -3.98 13.13 18.90
N GLU A 7 -4.61 14.10 18.27
CA GLU A 7 -5.93 13.95 17.68
C GLU A 7 -5.81 12.97 16.50
N LEU A 8 -6.62 11.91 16.52
CA LEU A 8 -6.61 10.89 15.47
C LEU A 8 -7.08 11.56 14.17
N LYS A 9 -6.23 11.52 13.14
CA LYS A 9 -6.56 12.03 11.82
C LYS A 9 -7.12 10.90 10.98
N THR A 10 -8.37 11.04 10.55
CA THR A 10 -9.00 10.11 9.63
C THR A 10 -8.21 9.98 8.33
N LYS A 11 -7.84 8.75 7.95
CA LYS A 11 -7.14 8.47 6.69
C LYS A 11 -8.09 7.96 5.63
N LYS A 12 -7.96 8.49 4.41
CA LYS A 12 -8.78 8.08 3.26
C LYS A 12 -8.16 6.86 2.58
N PHE A 13 -8.99 5.84 2.37
CA PHE A 13 -8.66 4.67 1.56
C PHE A 13 -9.26 4.79 0.17
N TYR A 14 -8.55 4.29 -0.83
CA TYR A 14 -9.01 4.23 -2.20
C TYR A 14 -9.02 2.79 -2.68
N TYR A 15 -10.15 2.38 -3.25
CA TYR A 15 -10.28 1.10 -3.90
C TYR A 15 -10.09 1.24 -5.41
N ARG A 16 -9.26 0.37 -5.98
CA ARG A 16 -8.98 0.25 -7.42
C ARG A 16 -9.06 -1.21 -7.84
N ARG A 17 -9.33 -1.43 -9.12
CA ARG A 17 -9.22 -2.76 -9.73
C ARG A 17 -8.07 -2.76 -10.73
N ALA A 18 -7.14 -3.69 -10.58
CA ALA A 18 -6.08 -3.90 -11.54
C ALA A 18 -6.65 -4.53 -12.82
N ARG A 19 -6.33 -3.92 -13.97
CA ARG A 19 -6.75 -4.36 -15.30
C ARG A 19 -5.60 -4.25 -16.30
N TRP A 20 -5.63 -5.14 -17.28
CA TRP A 20 -4.75 -5.13 -18.45
C TRP A 20 -5.35 -5.99 -19.56
N ASP A 21 -4.83 -5.88 -20.76
CA ASP A 21 -5.30 -6.67 -21.90
C ASP A 21 -4.93 -8.16 -21.74
N SER A 22 -5.80 -9.06 -22.21
CA SER A 22 -5.59 -10.52 -22.12
C SER A 22 -5.38 -11.04 -20.68
N GLN A 23 -6.06 -10.44 -19.71
CA GLN A 23 -5.92 -10.70 -18.26
C GLN A 23 -6.03 -12.18 -17.83
N GLY A 24 -6.64 -13.04 -18.66
CA GLY A 24 -6.62 -14.50 -18.47
C GLY A 24 -7.00 -14.92 -17.05
N LYS A 25 -6.25 -15.88 -16.48
CA LYS A 25 -6.36 -16.30 -15.07
C LYS A 25 -5.32 -15.64 -14.15
N ALA A 26 -4.43 -14.82 -14.69
CA ALA A 26 -3.38 -14.18 -13.91
C ALA A 26 -3.98 -13.07 -13.03
N THR A 27 -3.42 -12.90 -11.84
CA THR A 27 -3.81 -11.85 -10.90
C THR A 27 -2.64 -10.92 -10.64
N ILE A 28 -2.91 -9.63 -10.40
CA ILE A 28 -1.84 -8.68 -10.10
C ILE A 28 -1.12 -9.06 -8.80
N GLN A 29 -1.83 -9.64 -7.82
CA GLN A 29 -1.22 -10.21 -6.62
C GLN A 29 -0.13 -11.22 -6.99
N LYS A 30 -0.45 -12.22 -7.81
CA LYS A 30 0.48 -13.30 -8.16
C LYS A 30 1.67 -12.77 -8.95
N LEU A 31 1.43 -11.87 -9.91
CA LEU A 31 2.47 -11.22 -10.69
C LEU A 31 3.44 -10.44 -9.80
N LEU A 32 2.92 -9.65 -8.85
CA LEU A 32 3.74 -8.87 -7.93
C LEU A 32 4.48 -9.75 -6.91
N GLU A 33 3.85 -10.81 -6.41
CA GLU A 33 4.50 -11.78 -5.52
C GLU A 33 5.68 -12.48 -6.19
N ASP A 34 5.53 -12.90 -7.45
CA ASP A 34 6.59 -13.55 -8.21
C ASP A 34 7.68 -12.54 -8.59
N ALA A 35 7.31 -11.32 -8.98
CA ALA A 35 8.26 -10.25 -9.23
C ALA A 35 9.07 -9.87 -7.98
N HIS A 36 8.49 -9.88 -6.78
CA HIS A 36 9.23 -9.58 -5.54
C HIS A 36 10.19 -10.71 -5.10
N LYS A 37 10.05 -11.92 -5.66
CA LYS A 37 11.06 -12.98 -5.52
C LYS A 37 12.24 -12.77 -6.45
N GLU A 38 11.99 -12.27 -7.66
CA GLU A 38 13.03 -11.98 -8.66
C GLU A 38 13.79 -10.68 -8.31
N LEU A 39 13.05 -9.63 -7.99
CA LEU A 39 13.55 -8.35 -7.50
C LEU A 39 13.78 -8.42 -5.99
N ASP A 40 14.65 -9.34 -5.56
CA ASP A 40 14.89 -9.75 -4.17
C ASP A 40 15.45 -8.63 -3.26
N THR A 41 16.18 -7.66 -3.81
CA THR A 41 16.73 -6.52 -3.06
C THR A 41 15.90 -5.24 -3.20
N VAL A 42 16.01 -4.36 -2.20
CA VAL A 42 15.37 -3.03 -2.25
C VAL A 42 15.86 -2.21 -3.45
N GLY A 43 17.15 -2.33 -3.81
CA GLY A 43 17.73 -1.68 -4.99
C GLY A 43 17.07 -2.14 -6.29
N LYS A 44 16.85 -3.44 -6.48
CA LYS A 44 16.11 -3.98 -7.64
C LYS A 44 14.63 -3.57 -7.69
N ARG A 45 14.08 -3.11 -6.56
CA ARG A 45 12.72 -2.57 -6.43
C ARG A 45 12.69 -1.04 -6.35
N THR A 46 13.77 -0.38 -6.77
CA THR A 46 13.88 1.08 -6.82
C THR A 46 13.98 1.52 -8.28
N PHE A 47 13.19 2.51 -8.66
CA PHE A 47 13.08 2.98 -10.05
C PHE A 47 13.09 4.49 -10.10
N GLU A 48 13.86 5.06 -11.03
CA GLU A 48 13.85 6.50 -11.31
C GLU A 48 12.58 6.87 -12.10
N VAL A 49 11.90 7.93 -11.68
CA VAL A 49 10.61 8.36 -12.27
C VAL A 49 10.61 9.78 -12.81
N GLY A 50 11.79 10.39 -12.90
CA GLY A 50 12.04 11.71 -13.49
C GLY A 50 12.51 12.74 -12.48
N SER A 51 13.23 13.76 -12.97
CA SER A 51 13.76 14.87 -12.16
C SER A 51 14.62 14.42 -10.96
N GLY A 52 15.28 13.26 -11.06
CA GLY A 52 16.08 12.67 -9.97
C GLY A 52 15.25 12.00 -8.86
N ALA A 53 13.92 11.96 -8.97
CA ALA A 53 13.08 11.27 -8.00
C ALA A 53 13.10 9.75 -8.20
N GLU A 54 13.03 9.02 -7.10
CA GLU A 54 12.92 7.56 -7.06
C GLU A 54 11.59 7.12 -6.45
N ILE A 55 11.04 6.03 -6.99
CA ILE A 55 9.98 5.24 -6.35
C ILE A 55 10.54 3.89 -5.95
N ARG A 56 10.27 3.48 -4.71
CA ARG A 56 10.83 2.28 -4.09
C ARG A 56 9.77 1.39 -3.45
N GLY A 57 9.84 0.09 -3.75
CA GLY A 57 9.19 -0.96 -2.96
C GLY A 57 9.93 -1.16 -1.65
N ALA A 58 9.65 -0.29 -0.67
CA ALA A 58 10.39 -0.17 0.58
C ALA A 58 10.20 -1.37 1.50
N ASN A 59 8.98 -1.93 1.52
CA ASN A 59 8.64 -3.09 2.33
C ASN A 59 7.51 -3.91 1.68
N PHE A 60 7.48 -5.21 1.93
CA PHE A 60 6.40 -6.09 1.50
C PHE A 60 6.17 -7.26 2.46
N LYS A 61 4.96 -7.80 2.48
CA LYS A 61 4.60 -9.00 3.24
C LYS A 61 3.48 -9.77 2.54
N ASN A 62 3.63 -11.09 2.45
CA ASN A 62 2.56 -12.00 2.03
C ASN A 62 1.83 -12.54 3.27
N ASP A 63 0.53 -12.28 3.37
CA ASP A 63 -0.33 -12.70 4.48
C ASP A 63 -1.81 -12.59 4.06
N ASN A 64 -2.39 -13.68 3.54
CA ASN A 64 -3.74 -13.70 2.95
C ASN A 64 -3.98 -12.62 1.86
N GLY A 65 -2.91 -12.24 1.17
CA GLY A 65 -2.82 -11.10 0.27
C GLY A 65 -1.40 -10.54 0.28
N LEU A 66 -1.14 -9.55 -0.55
CA LEU A 66 0.16 -8.87 -0.63
C LEU A 66 0.04 -7.45 -0.07
N PHE A 67 0.81 -7.17 0.98
CA PHE A 67 1.00 -5.84 1.52
C PHE A 67 2.27 -5.23 0.95
N LEU A 68 2.21 -3.97 0.51
CA LEU A 68 3.35 -3.19 0.01
C LEU A 68 3.41 -1.83 0.72
N GLN A 69 4.62 -1.34 0.93
CA GLN A 69 4.90 0.07 1.18
C GLN A 69 5.71 0.61 0.02
N ILE A 70 5.14 1.58 -0.69
CA ILE A 70 5.76 2.20 -1.86
C ILE A 70 6.13 3.63 -1.48
N ALA A 71 7.43 3.91 -1.41
CA ALA A 71 8.01 5.19 -1.03
C ALA A 71 8.37 6.02 -2.27
N SER A 72 8.23 7.34 -2.17
CA SER A 72 8.70 8.33 -3.14
C SER A 72 9.61 9.33 -2.42
N TYR A 73 10.78 9.60 -2.99
CA TYR A 73 11.77 10.54 -2.44
C TYR A 73 12.77 10.94 -3.53
N VAL A 74 13.54 12.00 -3.28
CA VAL A 74 14.70 12.38 -4.09
C VAL A 74 15.98 12.04 -3.31
N PRO A 75 16.87 11.17 -3.82
CA PRO A 75 18.11 10.82 -3.13
C PRO A 75 18.99 12.04 -2.84
N GLY A 76 19.42 12.19 -1.60
CA GLY A 76 20.29 13.28 -1.14
C GLY A 76 19.62 14.66 -1.08
N GLU A 77 18.31 14.78 -1.33
CA GLU A 77 17.62 16.06 -1.26
C GLU A 77 17.50 16.55 0.19
N ALA A 78 17.83 17.82 0.40
CA ALA A 78 17.63 18.49 1.67
C ALA A 78 16.16 18.90 1.82
N THR A 79 15.61 18.80 3.04
CA THR A 79 14.27 19.31 3.33
C THR A 79 14.34 20.68 4.02
N SER A 80 13.30 21.49 3.85
CA SER A 80 13.20 22.78 4.54
C SER A 80 12.78 22.58 5.99
N THR A 81 13.44 23.30 6.89
CA THR A 81 13.11 23.40 8.31
C THR A 81 12.70 24.83 8.65
N ILE A 82 11.87 24.97 9.67
CA ILE A 82 11.37 26.26 10.14
C ILE A 82 11.61 26.42 11.63
N ASP A 83 12.01 27.61 12.06
CA ASP A 83 12.23 27.91 13.47
C ASP A 83 10.95 27.68 14.29
N LYS A 84 11.09 27.02 15.44
CA LYS A 84 9.95 26.72 16.34
C LYS A 84 9.52 27.91 17.21
N ASP A 85 10.31 28.99 17.23
CA ASP A 85 10.06 30.14 18.10
C ASP A 85 8.84 30.92 17.63
N LYS A 86 7.73 30.75 18.36
CA LYS A 86 6.45 31.39 18.07
C LYS A 86 6.39 32.87 18.42
N ALA A 87 7.36 33.37 19.19
CA ALA A 87 7.44 34.78 19.57
C ALA A 87 8.28 35.61 18.59
N ALA A 88 9.04 34.96 17.71
CA ALA A 88 9.84 35.62 16.69
C ALA A 88 8.94 36.38 15.70
N LYS A 89 9.30 37.64 15.38
CA LYS A 89 8.58 38.45 14.37
C LYS A 89 8.75 37.92 12.95
N ILE A 90 9.87 37.22 12.69
CA ILE A 90 10.23 36.59 11.43
C ILE A 90 10.76 35.21 11.78
N SER A 91 10.27 34.18 11.08
CA SER A 91 10.79 32.82 11.21
C SER A 91 11.71 32.53 10.03
N ASN A 92 12.91 32.00 10.28
CA ASN A 92 13.78 31.57 9.19
C ASN A 92 13.32 30.22 8.64
N VAL A 93 13.56 30.02 7.35
CA VAL A 93 13.42 28.74 6.67
C VAL A 93 14.80 28.35 6.16
N THR A 94 15.30 27.18 6.55
CA THR A 94 16.65 26.71 6.17
C THR A 94 16.61 25.29 5.65
N ALA A 95 17.45 24.98 4.67
CA ALA A 95 17.59 23.61 4.15
C ALA A 95 18.47 22.78 5.09
N GLN A 96 18.01 21.57 5.41
CA GLN A 96 18.75 20.60 6.20
C GLN A 96 18.86 19.28 5.43
N ASN A 97 20.08 18.72 5.35
CA ASN A 97 20.30 17.40 4.77
C ASN A 97 19.73 16.29 5.67
N ALA A 98 19.42 15.15 5.08
CA ALA A 98 19.05 13.97 5.83
C ALA A 98 20.26 13.45 6.64
N PRO A 99 20.04 12.75 7.78
CA PRO A 99 21.11 12.09 8.51
C PRO A 99 21.87 11.11 7.61
N ALA A 100 23.15 10.88 7.91
CA ALA A 100 24.00 9.96 7.13
C ALA A 100 23.34 8.58 6.94
N GLY A 101 23.32 8.10 5.69
CA GLY A 101 22.71 6.83 5.29
C GLY A 101 21.18 6.84 5.23
N LYS A 102 20.55 8.01 5.19
CA LYS A 102 19.10 8.17 5.06
C LYS A 102 18.78 9.26 4.03
N ASP A 103 17.59 9.16 3.46
CA ASP A 103 16.96 10.21 2.66
C ASP A 103 15.69 10.69 3.37
N TYR A 104 15.26 11.91 3.09
CA TYR A 104 13.93 12.35 3.48
C TYR A 104 12.88 11.72 2.57
N LEU A 105 11.73 11.37 3.16
CA LEU A 105 10.61 10.81 2.44
C LEU A 105 9.67 11.94 2.00
N ASP A 106 9.38 12.06 0.72
CA ASP A 106 8.36 13.00 0.22
C ASP A 106 6.96 12.48 0.51
N GLY A 107 6.82 11.15 0.42
CA GLY A 107 5.66 10.44 0.90
C GLY A 107 5.68 8.97 0.51
N ASP A 108 4.72 8.23 1.04
CA ASP A 108 4.51 6.83 0.71
C ASP A 108 3.03 6.49 0.50
N VAL A 109 2.79 5.29 -0.04
CA VAL A 109 1.47 4.69 -0.13
C VAL A 109 1.56 3.28 0.43
N PHE A 110 0.71 2.98 1.41
CA PHE A 110 0.49 1.61 1.85
C PHE A 110 -0.54 0.96 0.94
N VAL A 111 -0.23 -0.24 0.46
CA VAL A 111 -1.05 -0.94 -0.52
C VAL A 111 -1.36 -2.33 0.00
N TYR A 112 -2.61 -2.75 -0.17
CA TYR A 112 -3.03 -4.12 0.01
C TYR A 112 -3.60 -4.65 -1.31
N VAL A 113 -3.14 -5.83 -1.72
CA VAL A 113 -3.52 -6.48 -2.97
C VAL A 113 -4.08 -7.86 -2.66
N ASN A 114 -5.29 -8.14 -3.14
CA ASN A 114 -5.91 -9.46 -3.10
C ASN A 114 -6.49 -9.80 -4.48
N GLY A 115 -5.94 -10.80 -5.17
CA GLY A 115 -6.27 -11.08 -6.55
C GLY A 115 -6.01 -9.85 -7.45
N ASN A 116 -7.09 -9.27 -8.01
CA ASN A 116 -7.06 -8.04 -8.82
C ASN A 116 -7.64 -6.81 -8.09
N HIS A 117 -7.88 -6.94 -6.79
CA HIS A 117 -8.40 -5.89 -5.91
C HIS A 117 -7.24 -5.18 -5.23
N VAL A 118 -7.24 -3.85 -5.29
CA VAL A 118 -6.15 -3.02 -4.74
C VAL A 118 -6.74 -1.95 -3.84
N ILE A 119 -6.28 -1.90 -2.59
CA ILE A 119 -6.60 -0.85 -1.62
C ILE A 119 -5.36 0.02 -1.43
N LEU A 120 -5.53 1.33 -1.55
CA LEU A 120 -4.48 2.33 -1.40
C LEU A 120 -4.76 3.18 -0.17
N CYS A 121 -3.73 3.39 0.66
CA CYS A 121 -3.73 4.33 1.77
C CYS A 121 -2.56 5.31 1.58
N PRO A 122 -2.77 6.40 0.83
CA PRO A 122 -1.73 7.41 0.61
C PRO A 122 -1.34 8.13 1.90
N SER A 123 -0.06 8.45 2.02
CA SER A 123 0.54 9.11 3.16
C SER A 123 1.67 10.03 2.66
N GLY A 124 1.28 11.22 2.19
CA GLY A 124 2.20 12.19 1.58
C GLY A 124 2.37 12.01 0.08
N ALA A 125 2.36 10.78 -0.43
CA ALA A 125 2.42 10.50 -1.87
C ALA A 125 1.03 10.46 -2.52
N ARG A 126 0.98 10.65 -3.85
CA ARG A 126 -0.25 10.52 -4.65
C ARG A 126 -0.50 9.05 -5.02
N GLU A 127 -1.77 8.67 -5.18
CA GLU A 127 -2.15 7.30 -5.59
C GLU A 127 -1.43 6.81 -6.87
N LYS A 128 -1.16 7.73 -7.82
CA LYS A 128 -0.49 7.42 -9.09
C LYS A 128 0.88 6.76 -8.90
N VAL A 129 1.56 7.02 -7.78
CA VAL A 129 2.83 6.37 -7.41
C VAL A 129 2.72 4.85 -7.43
N VAL A 130 1.56 4.31 -7.01
CA VAL A 130 1.35 2.85 -6.98
C VAL A 130 1.23 2.26 -8.38
N GLU A 131 0.48 2.91 -9.27
CA GLU A 131 0.35 2.47 -10.65
C GLU A 131 1.70 2.53 -11.37
N THR A 132 2.45 3.64 -11.18
CA THR A 132 3.80 3.80 -11.73
C THR A 132 4.75 2.73 -11.21
N TYR A 133 4.74 2.45 -9.91
CA TYR A 133 5.57 1.41 -9.32
C TYR A 133 5.27 0.02 -9.91
N ILE A 134 4.00 -0.37 -9.95
CA ILE A 134 3.58 -1.66 -10.50
C ILE A 134 4.00 -1.78 -11.97
N TRP A 135 3.81 -0.71 -12.75
CA TRP A 135 4.25 -0.67 -14.13
C TRP A 135 5.76 -0.92 -14.28
N HIS A 136 6.60 -0.28 -13.45
CA HIS A 136 8.05 -0.51 -13.47
C HIS A 136 8.42 -1.94 -13.06
N VAL A 137 7.78 -2.49 -12.02
CA VAL A 137 7.98 -3.88 -11.58
C VAL A 137 7.64 -4.86 -12.71
N LEU A 138 6.48 -4.70 -13.35
CA LEU A 138 6.06 -5.55 -14.46
C LEU A 138 7.00 -5.45 -15.68
N ARG A 139 7.60 -4.29 -15.92
CA ARG A 139 8.60 -4.11 -16.99
C ARG A 139 9.96 -4.69 -16.66
N ALA A 140 10.34 -4.65 -15.38
CA ALA A 140 11.60 -5.20 -14.90
C ALA A 140 11.59 -6.73 -14.95
N CYS A 141 10.43 -7.34 -14.70
CA CYS A 141 10.19 -8.76 -14.90
C CYS A 141 9.71 -9.05 -16.33
N ASP A 142 9.64 -10.32 -16.73
CA ASP A 142 9.19 -10.76 -18.08
C ASP A 142 7.68 -10.52 -18.36
N SER A 143 7.07 -9.50 -17.74
CA SER A 143 5.67 -9.09 -17.87
C SER A 143 5.50 -7.77 -18.63
N LYS A 144 6.42 -7.45 -19.54
CA LYS A 144 6.44 -6.18 -20.31
C LYS A 144 5.17 -5.95 -21.13
N GLU A 145 4.58 -7.00 -21.70
CA GLU A 145 3.34 -6.88 -22.47
C GLU A 145 2.14 -6.50 -21.59
N ILE A 146 2.07 -7.05 -20.37
CA ILE A 146 1.06 -6.66 -19.38
C ILE A 146 1.25 -5.19 -19.00
N ALA A 147 2.50 -4.75 -18.79
CA ALA A 147 2.78 -3.37 -18.40
C ALA A 147 2.30 -2.32 -19.42
N LYS A 148 2.23 -2.66 -20.72
CA LYS A 148 1.79 -1.71 -21.76
C LYS A 148 0.33 -1.28 -21.61
N THR A 149 -0.50 -2.13 -21.03
CA THR A 149 -1.96 -1.95 -20.96
C THR A 149 -2.46 -1.96 -19.51
N PHE A 150 -1.54 -2.03 -18.55
CA PHE A 150 -1.86 -2.04 -17.13
C PHE A 150 -2.42 -0.70 -16.67
N GLU A 151 -3.53 -0.76 -15.92
CA GLU A 151 -4.13 0.39 -15.25
C GLU A 151 -4.73 0.02 -13.89
N LEU A 152 -4.79 1.00 -12.99
CA LEU A 152 -5.53 0.91 -11.73
C LEU A 152 -6.86 1.65 -11.87
N ASP A 153 -7.87 0.89 -12.22
CA ASP A 153 -9.11 1.43 -12.69
C ASP A 153 -10.00 1.90 -11.54
N LYS A 154 -10.56 3.11 -11.66
CA LYS A 154 -11.55 3.61 -10.70
C LYS A 154 -12.83 2.83 -10.92
N VAL A 155 -13.27 2.07 -9.92
CA VAL A 155 -14.56 1.37 -10.00
C VAL A 155 -15.69 2.38 -9.82
N ALA A 156 -16.05 3.05 -10.91
CA ALA A 156 -17.18 3.97 -10.99
C ALA A 156 -18.48 3.17 -11.03
N LYS A 157 -19.01 2.80 -9.86
CA LYS A 157 -20.41 2.41 -9.70
C LYS A 157 -20.82 2.56 -8.25
N ALA A 158 -21.69 3.54 -8.00
CA ALA A 158 -22.33 3.83 -6.72
C ALA A 158 -23.06 2.61 -6.10
N SER A 159 -23.35 1.57 -6.89
CA SER A 159 -23.92 0.31 -6.40
C SER A 159 -22.93 -0.59 -5.66
N LYS A 160 -21.63 -0.55 -5.96
CA LYS A 160 -20.61 -1.36 -5.26
C LYS A 160 -20.11 -0.70 -3.98
N LEU A 161 -20.15 0.63 -3.92
CA LEU A 161 -20.03 1.38 -2.66
C LEU A 161 -21.29 1.21 -1.80
N LYS A 162 -22.45 0.93 -2.40
CA LYS A 162 -23.64 0.47 -1.67
C LYS A 162 -23.41 -0.86 -0.97
N MET A 163 -22.60 -1.78 -1.48
CA MET A 163 -22.22 -3.00 -0.72
C MET A 163 -21.35 -2.71 0.51
N ILE A 164 -20.50 -1.67 0.45
CA ILE A 164 -19.78 -1.19 1.64
C ILE A 164 -20.74 -0.45 2.60
N ARG A 165 -21.77 0.23 2.07
CA ARG A 165 -22.78 0.99 2.83
C ARG A 165 -23.93 0.17 3.42
N ASP A 166 -24.39 -0.90 2.76
CA ASP A 166 -25.66 -1.58 3.04
C ASP A 166 -25.49 -2.78 4.00
N GLU A 167 -24.26 -3.28 4.22
CA GLU A 167 -23.91 -4.23 5.30
C GLU A 167 -23.14 -3.58 6.48
N GLY A 168 -23.18 -2.25 6.58
CA GLY A 168 -22.75 -1.54 7.79
C GLY A 168 -21.28 -1.14 7.85
N VAL A 169 -20.78 -0.43 6.83
CA VAL A 169 -19.61 0.44 7.01
C VAL A 169 -19.85 1.82 6.43
N LYS A 170 -20.18 2.77 7.32
CA LYS A 170 -20.47 4.18 6.96
C LYS A 170 -19.21 5.02 6.72
N GLU A 171 -18.09 4.55 7.26
CA GLU A 171 -16.71 4.98 7.14
C GLU A 171 -16.01 3.80 7.80
N VAL A 172 -15.04 3.14 7.14
CA VAL A 172 -14.29 2.15 7.90
C VAL A 172 -13.40 2.97 8.81
N ASP A 173 -13.80 3.11 10.06
CA ASP A 173 -13.02 3.69 11.14
C ASP A 173 -11.86 2.73 11.43
N ILE A 174 -10.90 2.67 10.51
CA ILE A 174 -9.60 1.99 10.67
C ILE A 174 -8.61 2.97 11.32
N ASP A 175 -9.11 3.96 12.09
CA ASP A 175 -8.31 5.09 12.55
C ASP A 175 -7.39 4.74 13.73
N ALA A 176 -7.68 3.67 14.48
CA ALA A 176 -6.83 3.28 15.60
C ALA A 176 -5.75 2.25 15.21
N SER A 177 -6.13 1.16 14.53
CA SER A 177 -5.26 0.00 14.34
C SER A 177 -4.18 0.22 13.27
N LEU A 178 -4.50 0.85 12.14
CA LEU A 178 -3.50 1.13 11.09
C LEU A 178 -2.56 2.27 11.46
N TYR A 179 -3.06 3.31 12.15
CA TYR A 179 -2.21 4.36 12.68
C TYR A 179 -1.25 3.81 13.73
N GLU A 180 -1.72 3.00 14.68
CA GLU A 180 -0.86 2.29 15.62
C GLU A 180 0.15 1.38 14.90
N ALA A 181 -0.24 0.64 13.85
CA ALA A 181 0.69 -0.15 13.06
C ALA A 181 1.78 0.69 12.38
N SER A 182 1.43 1.88 11.87
CA SER A 182 2.38 2.83 11.28
C SER A 182 3.29 3.48 12.33
N LEU A 183 2.80 3.71 13.55
CA LEU A 183 3.57 4.23 14.68
C LEU A 183 4.47 3.16 15.35
N ILE A 184 4.05 1.89 15.37
CA ILE A 184 4.85 0.78 15.91
C ILE A 184 6.11 0.54 15.05
N HIS A 185 6.11 0.94 13.78
CA HIS A 185 7.33 0.97 12.96
C HIS A 185 8.30 2.12 13.30
N LEU A 186 7.86 3.13 14.05
CA LEU A 186 8.72 4.20 14.56
C LEU A 186 9.37 3.85 15.91
N ASP A 187 8.82 2.93 16.70
CA ASP A 187 9.32 2.60 18.03
C ASP A 187 9.89 1.17 18.11
N LYS A 188 11.22 1.05 18.06
CA LYS A 188 11.96 -0.23 18.02
C LYS A 188 11.96 -1.02 19.34
N THR A 189 11.27 -0.57 20.38
CA THR A 189 11.53 -1.07 21.74
C THR A 189 10.58 -2.17 22.24
N LYS A 190 9.41 -2.43 21.62
CA LYS A 190 8.54 -3.57 21.99
C LYS A 190 7.71 -4.13 20.81
N PRO A 191 8.02 -5.33 20.27
CA PRO A 191 7.25 -5.89 19.16
C PRO A 191 6.02 -6.65 19.71
N LYS A 192 4.84 -6.01 19.71
CA LYS A 192 3.55 -6.74 19.73
C LYS A 192 2.90 -6.63 18.34
N VAL A 193 3.57 -7.21 17.35
CA VAL A 193 3.29 -7.05 15.90
C VAL A 193 2.16 -7.96 15.41
N SER A 194 1.73 -8.97 16.17
CA SER A 194 0.79 -9.99 15.67
C SER A 194 -0.68 -9.60 15.73
N GLY A 195 -1.14 -8.85 16.74
CA GLY A 195 -2.57 -8.59 16.98
C GLY A 195 -3.19 -7.55 16.05
N ILE A 196 -2.44 -6.50 15.72
CA ILE A 196 -2.96 -5.34 14.98
C ILE A 196 -2.98 -5.60 13.46
N LYS A 197 -1.95 -6.29 12.93
CA LYS A 197 -1.94 -6.76 11.53
C LYS A 197 -3.09 -7.73 11.26
N ARG A 198 -3.38 -8.60 12.24
CA ARG A 198 -4.51 -9.53 12.19
C ARG A 198 -5.84 -8.79 12.23
N LEU A 199 -6.00 -7.73 13.03
CA LEU A 199 -7.25 -6.96 13.07
C LEU A 199 -7.57 -6.27 11.73
N VAL A 200 -6.55 -5.69 11.08
CA VAL A 200 -6.69 -5.04 9.76
C VAL A 200 -6.92 -6.08 8.67
N ALA A 201 -6.17 -7.18 8.69
CA ALA A 201 -6.37 -8.30 7.77
C ALA A 201 -7.76 -8.91 7.95
N ASP A 202 -8.20 -9.17 9.18
CA ASP A 202 -9.51 -9.73 9.51
C ASP A 202 -10.64 -8.76 9.09
N GLN A 203 -10.47 -7.44 9.26
CA GLN A 203 -11.46 -6.46 8.80
C GLN A 203 -11.51 -6.37 7.27
N LEU A 204 -10.36 -6.36 6.59
CA LEU A 204 -10.32 -6.40 5.13
C LEU A 204 -10.89 -7.72 4.60
N THR A 205 -10.50 -8.87 5.17
CA THR A 205 -11.02 -10.20 4.84
C THR A 205 -12.52 -10.33 5.12
N ALA A 206 -13.04 -9.73 6.20
CA ALA A 206 -14.48 -9.68 6.48
C ALA A 206 -15.24 -8.86 5.43
N ILE A 207 -14.69 -7.72 4.99
CA ILE A 207 -15.24 -6.92 3.88
C ILE A 207 -15.29 -7.74 2.57
N PHE A 208 -14.33 -8.65 2.36
CA PHE A 208 -14.31 -9.54 1.20
C PHE A 208 -15.06 -10.88 1.39
N GLY A 209 -15.47 -11.23 2.62
CA GLY A 209 -16.00 -12.55 2.99
C GLY A 209 -17.52 -12.70 2.88
N ASN A 210 -18.28 -11.61 2.83
CA ASN A 210 -19.75 -11.62 2.85
C ASN A 210 -20.42 -11.55 1.47
N ASP A 211 -19.67 -11.60 0.38
CA ASP A 211 -20.20 -11.45 -0.98
C ASP A 211 -20.42 -12.81 -1.67
N LYS A 212 -21.65 -13.04 -2.17
CA LYS A 212 -22.02 -14.26 -2.91
C LYS A 212 -21.49 -14.28 -4.36
N GLU A 213 -21.15 -13.13 -4.96
CA GLU A 213 -20.45 -13.05 -6.25
C GLU A 213 -18.91 -13.12 -6.10
N LEU A 214 -18.38 -13.02 -4.87
CA LEU A 214 -16.95 -13.24 -4.55
C LEU A 214 -16.70 -14.63 -3.94
N LYS A 215 -17.65 -15.57 -4.02
CA LYS A 215 -17.46 -16.96 -3.53
C LYS A 215 -16.38 -17.76 -4.27
N ASP A 216 -15.91 -17.30 -5.42
CA ASP A 216 -14.71 -17.84 -6.08
C ASP A 216 -13.42 -17.59 -5.27
N ILE A 217 -13.46 -16.77 -4.21
CA ILE A 217 -12.34 -16.53 -3.29
C ILE A 217 -12.12 -17.70 -2.31
N LYS A 218 -13.03 -18.70 -2.22
CA LYS A 218 -12.86 -19.86 -1.31
C LYS A 218 -12.84 -21.25 -1.96
N GLU A 219 -13.25 -21.43 -3.22
CA GLU A 219 -13.42 -22.77 -3.80
C GLU A 219 -12.38 -23.17 -4.88
N GLY A 220 -11.19 -22.55 -4.87
CA GLY A 220 -10.06 -22.95 -5.73
C GLY A 220 -9.16 -24.07 -5.17
N GLY A 221 -9.58 -24.75 -4.10
CA GLY A 221 -8.86 -25.90 -3.53
C GLY A 221 -9.29 -27.19 -4.19
N LEU A 222 -8.36 -27.83 -4.92
CA LEU A 222 -8.53 -29.11 -5.59
C LEU A 222 -9.26 -30.16 -4.73
N LYS A 223 -10.33 -30.74 -5.27
CA LYS A 223 -10.75 -32.11 -4.93
C LYS A 223 -9.89 -33.07 -5.76
N PHE A 224 -8.89 -33.68 -5.13
CA PHE A 224 -8.32 -34.93 -5.65
C PHE A 224 -9.21 -36.08 -5.21
N GLN A 225 -9.62 -36.90 -6.20
CA GLN A 225 -10.41 -38.10 -6.00
C GLN A 225 -9.60 -39.19 -5.28
N ALA A 226 -10.23 -39.85 -4.32
CA ALA A 226 -9.86 -41.19 -3.91
C ALA A 226 -11.16 -41.97 -3.69
N GLN A 227 -11.49 -42.84 -4.65
CA GLN A 227 -12.34 -44.00 -4.41
C GLN A 227 -11.68 -45.20 -5.07
N HIS A 228 -11.19 -46.10 -4.23
CA HIS A 228 -11.09 -47.52 -4.54
C HIS A 228 -12.49 -48.03 -4.88
N TYR A 229 -12.63 -48.65 -6.05
CA TYR A 229 -13.09 -50.03 -6.25
C TYR A 229 -12.75 -50.46 -7.68
#